data_AF-A0AA85AI18-F1
#
_entry.id   AF-A0AA85AI18-F1
#
_cell.length_a   1.000
_cell.length_b   1.000
_cell.length_c   1.000
_cell.angle_alpha   90.00
_cell.angle_beta   90.00
_cell.angle_gamma   90.00
#
_symmetry.space_group_name_H-M   'P 1'
#
loop_
_entity.id
_entity.type
_entity.pdbx_description
1 polymer ?
#
loop_
_entity_poly.entity_id
_entity_poly.type
_entity_poly.pdbx_seq_one_letter_code
_entity_poly.pdbx_strand_id
1 'polypeptide(L)'
;MTYTTEIWQGLDEGMTQTSIKGVGCNDQNNFNFPIDISWKSTNPFGWPQIVLHAYGVDVFGKDVLRGYGAVHVPMKIGSHRKRVSMFVPQSSSQLMKLNAWLTGKRPEFLNPKVIACGEGRGVTKVQTQGFVDIIFNIAVKNLQNLGYANDKKRETLTEDLLMLINKDPI
;
A
#
# COMPACT_ATOMS: atom_id res chain seq x y z
N MET A 1 -20.15 16.70 13.46
CA MET A 1 -18.78 16.29 13.84
C MET A 1 -18.34 15.31 12.76
N THR A 2 -17.53 15.78 11.80
CA THR A 2 -17.15 14.98 10.62
C THR A 2 -16.09 13.98 11.05
N TYR A 3 -16.38 12.69 10.97
CA TYR A 3 -15.43 11.63 11.29
C TYR A 3 -14.38 11.56 10.18
N THR A 4 -13.18 12.08 10.43
CA THR A 4 -12.10 12.13 9.42
C THR A 4 -10.87 11.38 9.90
N THR A 5 -10.27 10.59 9.02
CA THR A 5 -8.92 10.06 9.20
C THR A 5 -7.95 11.13 8.70
N GLU A 6 -7.04 11.58 9.56
CA GLU A 6 -6.03 12.57 9.23
C GLU A 6 -4.63 12.03 9.50
N ILE A 7 -3.65 12.50 8.72
CA ILE A 7 -2.23 12.23 8.99
C ILE A 7 -1.83 13.12 10.16
N TRP A 8 -1.34 12.50 11.23
CA TRP A 8 -0.85 13.19 12.41
C TRP A 8 0.63 13.56 12.26
N GLN A 9 1.43 12.63 11.72
CA GLN A 9 2.87 12.79 11.54
C GLN A 9 3.36 11.94 10.37
N GLY A 10 4.37 12.42 9.65
CA GLY A 10 4.97 11.74 8.50
C GLY A 10 4.66 12.45 7.19
N LEU A 11 5.14 11.87 6.09
CA LEU A 11 4.90 12.35 4.74
C LEU A 11 3.75 11.54 4.11
N ASP A 12 2.83 12.24 3.45
CA ASP A 12 1.73 11.64 2.69
C ASP A 12 2.21 11.06 1.35
N GLU A 13 3.30 11.61 0.80
CA GLU A 13 3.91 11.19 -0.45
C GLU A 13 5.44 11.02 -0.31
N GLY A 14 6.00 10.07 -1.05
CA GLY A 14 7.44 9.82 -1.06
C GLY A 14 7.90 9.13 -2.34
N MET A 15 9.13 9.43 -2.77
CA MET A 15 9.74 8.83 -3.96
C MET A 15 10.97 8.02 -3.57
N THR A 16 11.03 6.77 -4.03
CA THR A 16 12.14 5.86 -3.73
C THR A 16 13.31 6.09 -4.68
N GLN A 17 14.47 5.53 -4.33
CA GLN A 17 15.60 5.46 -5.24
C GLN A 17 15.33 4.52 -6.43
N THR A 18 16.02 4.78 -7.55
CA THR A 18 16.03 3.86 -8.70
C THR A 18 16.96 2.68 -8.43
N SER A 19 16.46 1.47 -8.62
CA SER A 19 17.25 0.24 -8.56
C SER A 19 17.42 -0.34 -9.96
N ILE A 20 18.66 -0.66 -10.32
CA ILE A 20 19.00 -1.37 -11.55
C ILE A 20 19.41 -2.79 -11.19
N LYS A 21 18.89 -3.77 -11.93
CA LYS A 21 19.25 -5.18 -11.74
C LYS A 21 20.73 -5.40 -12.05
N GLY A 22 21.44 -6.10 -11.16
CA GLY A 22 22.78 -6.62 -11.44
C GLY A 22 22.71 -7.91 -12.27
N VAL A 23 23.80 -8.24 -12.99
CA VAL A 23 23.91 -9.50 -13.73
C VAL A 23 23.90 -10.67 -12.72
N GLY A 24 22.97 -11.62 -12.88
CA GLY A 24 22.88 -12.83 -12.03
C GLY A 24 21.94 -12.73 -10.82
N CYS A 25 21.18 -11.64 -10.65
CA CYS A 25 20.18 -11.55 -9.59
C CYS A 25 18.83 -12.22 -9.97
N ASN A 26 18.09 -12.73 -8.98
CA ASN A 26 16.81 -13.47 -9.10
C ASN A 26 15.60 -12.61 -9.57
N ASP A 27 15.80 -11.75 -10.56
CA ASP A 27 14.76 -10.89 -11.15
C ASP A 27 14.06 -9.90 -10.21
N GLN A 28 14.60 -9.68 -9.01
CA GLN A 28 14.03 -8.81 -7.98
C GLN A 28 14.85 -7.55 -7.80
N ASN A 29 14.17 -6.41 -7.72
CA ASN A 29 14.74 -5.14 -7.29
C ASN A 29 14.42 -4.93 -5.81
N ASN A 30 15.43 -4.59 -5.01
CA ASN A 30 15.21 -4.23 -3.61
C ASN A 30 15.40 -2.73 -3.42
N PHE A 31 14.35 -2.05 -2.96
CA PHE A 31 14.36 -0.62 -2.71
C PHE A 31 14.71 -0.26 -1.26
N ASN A 32 14.42 -1.14 -0.29
CA ASN A 32 14.60 -0.90 1.15
C ASN A 32 14.21 0.52 1.61
N PHE A 33 13.11 1.06 1.09
CA PHE A 33 12.68 2.43 1.38
C PHE A 33 11.82 2.46 2.65
N PRO A 34 12.28 3.08 3.75
CA PRO A 34 11.49 3.18 4.96
C PRO A 34 10.37 4.21 4.79
N ILE A 35 9.17 3.84 5.23
CA ILE A 35 8.01 4.74 5.29
C ILE A 35 7.53 4.75 6.73
N ASP A 36 7.47 5.93 7.34
CA ASP A 36 6.97 6.12 8.70
C ASP A 36 5.88 7.20 8.69
N ILE A 37 4.65 6.77 9.03
CA ILE A 37 3.46 7.61 9.00
C ILE A 37 2.58 7.22 10.19
N SER A 38 2.09 8.24 10.89
CA SER A 38 1.13 8.09 11.97
C SER A 38 -0.19 8.75 11.58
N TRP A 39 -1.29 8.01 11.73
CA TRP A 39 -2.64 8.50 11.48
C TRP A 39 -3.43 8.59 12.78
N LYS A 40 -4.34 9.56 12.81
CA LYS A 40 -5.39 9.64 13.82
C LYS A 40 -6.72 9.41 13.14
N SER A 41 -7.47 8.44 13.64
CA SER A 41 -8.80 8.14 13.13
C SER A 41 -9.75 7.80 14.26
N THR A 42 -10.97 8.28 14.16
CA THR A 42 -12.09 7.95 15.04
C THR A 42 -13.04 6.92 14.42
N ASN A 43 -12.82 6.52 13.16
CA ASN A 43 -13.70 5.63 12.41
C ASN A 43 -12.90 4.81 11.37
N PRO A 44 -12.98 3.47 11.35
CA PRO A 44 -12.31 2.65 10.35
C PRO A 44 -12.90 2.77 8.93
N PHE A 45 -14.03 3.44 8.75
CA PHE A 45 -14.61 3.67 7.43
C PHE A 45 -13.66 4.48 6.53
N GLY A 46 -13.37 3.97 5.33
CA GLY A 46 -12.38 4.59 4.42
C GLY A 46 -10.94 4.41 4.87
N TRP A 47 -10.63 3.30 5.55
CA TRP A 47 -9.31 2.97 6.09
C TRP A 47 -8.16 3.29 5.10
N PRO A 48 -7.03 3.83 5.58
CA PRO A 48 -5.94 4.28 4.73
C PRO A 48 -5.45 3.19 3.78
N GLN A 49 -5.13 3.65 2.57
CA GLN A 49 -4.52 2.86 1.52
C GLN A 49 -3.19 3.50 1.12
N ILE A 50 -2.21 2.66 0.81
CA ILE A 50 -0.98 3.07 0.14
C ILE A 50 -1.17 2.88 -1.35
N VAL A 51 -0.95 3.95 -2.12
CA VAL A 51 -0.91 3.92 -3.58
C VAL A 51 0.55 3.93 -4.01
N LEU A 52 0.90 3.01 -4.90
CA LEU A 52 2.25 2.81 -5.42
C LEU A 52 2.30 3.17 -6.90
N HIS A 53 3.28 3.97 -7.27
CA HIS A 53 3.60 4.27 -8.66
C HIS A 53 4.96 3.66 -8.97
N ALA A 54 5.00 2.66 -9.87
CA ALA A 54 6.24 2.06 -10.32
C ALA A 54 6.70 2.71 -11.63
N TYR A 55 7.88 3.32 -11.59
CA TYR A 55 8.56 3.88 -12.75
C TYR A 55 9.71 2.97 -13.18
N GLY A 56 9.96 2.90 -14.48
CA GLY A 56 11.07 2.15 -15.04
C GLY A 56 11.58 2.79 -16.32
N VAL A 57 12.89 2.71 -16.50
CA VAL A 57 13.58 3.30 -17.66
C VAL A 57 13.20 2.55 -18.94
N ASP A 58 12.93 3.28 -20.01
CA ASP A 58 12.71 2.73 -21.36
C ASP A 58 14.03 2.49 -22.09
N VAL A 59 14.00 1.81 -23.24
CA VAL A 59 15.21 1.56 -24.07
C VAL A 59 15.94 2.86 -24.43
N PHE A 60 15.20 3.98 -24.47
CA PHE A 60 15.72 5.32 -24.74
C PHE A 60 16.17 6.10 -23.48
N GLY A 61 16.27 5.46 -22.32
CA GLY A 61 16.73 6.12 -21.08
C GLY A 61 15.69 7.02 -20.40
N LYS A 62 14.44 7.04 -20.87
CA LYS A 62 13.37 7.86 -20.30
C LYS A 62 12.61 7.09 -19.21
N ASP A 63 12.32 7.75 -18.09
CA ASP A 63 11.43 7.20 -17.06
C ASP A 63 10.01 7.09 -17.59
N VAL A 64 9.47 5.86 -17.56
CA VAL A 64 8.11 5.55 -17.98
C VAL A 64 7.40 4.84 -16.84
N LEU A 65 6.18 5.25 -16.55
CA LEU A 65 5.34 4.53 -15.61
C LEU A 65 5.05 3.10 -16.12
N ARG A 66 5.45 2.12 -15.32
CA ARG A 66 5.28 0.68 -15.59
C ARG A 66 4.14 0.04 -14.82
N GLY A 67 3.51 0.74 -13.88
CA GLY A 67 2.30 0.25 -13.21
C GLY A 67 1.88 1.06 -12.00
N TYR A 68 0.61 0.90 -11.67
CA TYR A 68 -0.01 1.38 -10.44
C TYR A 68 -0.36 0.22 -9.52
N GLY A 69 -0.30 0.44 -8.23
CA GLY A 69 -0.76 -0.50 -7.22
C GLY A 69 -1.46 0.24 -6.10
N ALA A 70 -2.40 -0.42 -5.43
CA ALA A 70 -3.00 0.11 -4.22
C ALA A 70 -3.21 -1.03 -3.23
N VAL A 71 -2.95 -0.77 -1.95
CA VAL A 71 -3.14 -1.74 -0.88
C VAL A 71 -3.63 -1.05 0.38
N HIS A 72 -4.60 -1.66 1.05
CA HIS A 72 -5.06 -1.17 2.34
C HIS A 72 -4.02 -1.47 3.42
N VAL A 73 -3.81 -0.51 4.32
CA VAL A 73 -3.02 -0.73 5.53
C VAL A 73 -3.75 -1.80 6.38
N PRO A 74 -3.08 -2.82 6.93
CA PRO A 74 -3.75 -3.75 7.83
C PRO A 74 -4.21 -3.07 9.14
N MET A 75 -5.37 -3.43 9.67
CA MET A 75 -5.85 -2.91 10.98
C MET A 75 -5.26 -3.68 12.17
N LYS A 76 -4.75 -4.88 11.92
CA LYS A 76 -4.22 -5.76 12.97
C LYS A 76 -2.82 -5.33 13.38
N ILE A 77 -2.58 -5.24 14.68
CA ILE A 77 -1.25 -4.96 15.26
C ILE A 77 -0.26 -6.07 14.84
N GLY A 78 0.97 -5.68 14.50
CA GLY A 78 2.06 -6.60 14.16
C GLY A 78 2.69 -6.34 12.79
N SER A 79 3.52 -7.31 12.35
CA SER A 79 4.19 -7.25 11.05
C SER A 79 3.39 -8.03 10.00
N HIS A 80 3.13 -7.41 8.85
CA HIS A 80 2.33 -7.99 7.76
C HIS A 80 3.04 -7.79 6.43
N ARG A 81 3.30 -8.89 5.73
CA ARG A 81 3.79 -8.83 4.34
C ARG A 81 2.61 -8.85 3.38
N LYS A 82 2.53 -7.86 2.49
CA LYS A 82 1.50 -7.77 1.44
C LYS A 82 2.16 -7.67 0.08
N ARG A 83 1.76 -8.58 -0.81
CA ARG A 83 2.12 -8.55 -2.22
C ARG A 83 1.07 -7.76 -2.99
N VAL A 84 1.48 -6.68 -3.62
CA VAL A 84 0.62 -5.79 -4.42
C VAL A 84 0.87 -6.10 -5.89
N SER A 85 -0.18 -6.46 -6.61
CA SER A 85 -0.12 -6.61 -8.07
C SER A 85 -0.10 -5.23 -8.72
N MET A 86 0.93 -4.96 -9.52
CA MET A 86 1.03 -3.72 -10.27
C MET A 86 0.24 -3.86 -11.58
N PHE A 87 -0.66 -2.93 -11.85
CA PHE A 87 -1.46 -2.92 -13.05
C PHE A 87 -1.17 -1.71 -13.92
N VAL A 88 -1.10 -1.94 -15.22
CA VAL A 88 -1.07 -0.88 -16.23
C VAL A 88 -2.44 -0.86 -16.89
N PRO A 89 -3.11 0.29 -16.94
CA PRO A 89 -4.31 0.45 -17.76
C PRO A 89 -3.91 0.31 -19.22
N GLN A 90 -4.49 -0.68 -19.91
CA GLN A 90 -4.32 -0.78 -21.36
C GLN A 90 -5.17 0.31 -22.02
N SER A 91 -4.50 1.29 -22.65
CA SER A 91 -5.13 2.26 -23.53
C SER A 91 -5.98 1.50 -24.58
N SER A 92 -7.25 1.84 -24.69
CA SER A 92 -8.26 1.18 -25.54
C SER A 92 -8.01 1.29 -27.05
N SER A 93 -6.89 1.86 -27.53
CA SER A 93 -6.61 1.99 -28.95
C SER A 93 -5.13 2.00 -29.28
N GLN A 94 -4.71 1.10 -30.16
CA GLN A 94 -3.34 1.03 -30.72
C GLN A 94 -2.92 2.34 -31.44
N LEU A 95 -3.88 3.13 -31.93
CA LEU A 95 -3.64 4.43 -32.56
C LEU A 95 -3.19 5.53 -31.57
N MET A 96 -3.60 5.46 -30.29
CA MET A 96 -3.19 6.43 -29.27
C MET A 96 -1.76 6.15 -28.75
N LYS A 97 -1.32 4.88 -28.81
CA LYS A 97 0.09 4.50 -28.59
C LYS A 97 1.00 4.97 -29.72
N LEU A 98 0.53 4.94 -30.97
CA LEU A 98 1.26 5.47 -32.13
C LEU A 98 1.37 7.00 -32.09
N ASN A 99 0.28 7.71 -31.75
CA ASN A 99 0.35 9.17 -31.56
C ASN A 99 1.22 9.60 -30.36
N ALA A 100 1.23 8.85 -29.26
CA ALA A 100 2.10 9.17 -28.11
C ALA A 100 3.58 8.82 -28.37
N TRP A 101 3.87 7.88 -29.27
CA TRP A 101 5.21 7.61 -29.80
C TRP A 101 5.67 8.72 -30.76
N LEU A 102 4.75 9.25 -31.58
CA LEU A 102 5.05 10.32 -32.55
C LEU A 102 5.15 11.72 -31.92
N THR A 103 4.41 12.02 -30.86
CA THR A 103 4.29 13.38 -30.28
C THR A 103 5.05 13.58 -28.97
N GLY A 104 5.71 12.55 -28.41
CA GLY A 104 6.63 12.66 -27.27
C GLY A 104 6.02 12.97 -25.89
N LYS A 105 4.75 13.40 -25.82
CA LYS A 105 3.97 13.56 -24.59
C LYS A 105 3.12 12.32 -24.34
N ARG A 106 3.41 11.60 -23.26
CA ARG A 106 2.62 10.43 -22.84
C ARG A 106 1.62 10.86 -21.76
N PRO A 107 0.36 10.40 -21.83
CA PRO A 107 -0.66 10.74 -20.85
C PRO A 107 -0.33 10.12 -19.50
N GLU A 108 -0.14 10.97 -18.50
CA GLU A 108 -0.06 10.61 -17.09
C GLU A 108 -1.48 10.54 -16.51
N PHE A 109 -1.75 9.59 -15.61
CA PHE A 109 -3.02 9.61 -14.88
C PHE A 109 -3.01 10.82 -13.96
N LEU A 110 -3.78 11.84 -14.33
CA LEU A 110 -3.89 13.12 -13.63
C LEU A 110 -4.47 13.01 -12.20
N ASN A 111 -4.79 11.82 -11.68
CA ASN A 111 -5.30 11.71 -10.33
C ASN A 111 -5.07 10.33 -9.66
N PRO A 112 -4.23 10.24 -8.61
CA PRO A 112 -4.06 9.02 -7.82
C PRO A 112 -5.34 8.59 -7.07
N LYS A 113 -6.33 9.48 -6.90
CA LYS A 113 -7.61 9.16 -6.24
C LYS A 113 -8.49 8.16 -7.00
N VAL A 114 -8.39 8.10 -8.34
CA VAL A 114 -9.17 7.14 -9.16
C VAL A 114 -8.71 5.70 -8.92
N ILE A 115 -7.45 5.52 -8.52
CA ILE A 115 -6.83 4.23 -8.24
C ILE A 115 -7.28 3.69 -6.87
N ALA A 116 -7.51 4.58 -5.89
CA ALA A 116 -7.90 4.24 -4.54
C ALA A 116 -9.41 3.93 -4.37
N CYS A 117 -10.27 4.58 -5.16
CA CYS A 117 -11.73 4.52 -4.96
C CYS A 117 -12.43 3.29 -5.58
N GLY A 118 -11.79 2.54 -6.48
CA GLY A 118 -12.44 1.41 -7.17
C GLY A 118 -13.67 1.80 -8.03
N GLU A 119 -13.97 3.08 -8.13
CA GLU A 119 -15.06 3.64 -8.93
C GLU A 119 -14.57 3.75 -10.38
N GLY A 120 -14.97 2.78 -11.20
CA GLY A 120 -14.41 2.58 -12.55
C GLY A 120 -14.17 1.12 -12.95
N ARG A 121 -14.53 0.14 -12.10
CA ARG A 121 -14.44 -1.32 -12.32
C ARG A 121 -15.15 -1.89 -13.57
N GLY A 122 -15.55 -1.05 -14.54
CA GLY A 122 -16.19 -1.48 -15.79
C GLY A 122 -15.50 -1.08 -17.10
N VAL A 123 -14.49 -0.19 -17.12
CA VAL A 123 -14.14 0.48 -18.41
C VAL A 123 -12.65 0.58 -18.73
N THR A 124 -11.78 -0.25 -18.15
CA THR A 124 -10.40 -0.39 -18.68
C THR A 124 -9.88 -1.80 -18.47
N LYS A 125 -9.46 -2.46 -19.57
CA LYS A 125 -8.68 -3.70 -19.48
C LYS A 125 -7.37 -3.35 -18.79
N VAL A 126 -7.16 -3.90 -17.60
CA VAL A 126 -5.89 -3.76 -16.88
C VAL A 126 -5.04 -4.99 -17.11
N GLN A 127 -3.75 -4.79 -17.39
CA GLN A 127 -2.78 -5.88 -17.47
C GLN A 127 -1.87 -5.80 -16.25
N THR A 128 -1.79 -6.89 -15.50
CA THR A 128 -0.84 -7.00 -14.39
C THR A 128 0.58 -7.11 -14.95
N GLN A 129 1.45 -6.18 -14.56
CA GLN A 129 2.87 -6.15 -14.93
C GLN A 129 3.73 -6.19 -13.66
N GLY A 130 3.83 -7.38 -13.05
CA GLY A 130 4.69 -7.62 -11.89
C GLY A 130 4.04 -7.33 -10.54
N PHE A 131 4.85 -7.43 -9.50
CA PHE A 131 4.43 -7.35 -8.10
C PHE A 131 5.41 -6.52 -7.28
N VAL A 132 4.88 -5.81 -6.28
CA VAL A 132 5.67 -5.12 -5.26
C VAL A 132 5.30 -5.72 -3.90
N ASP A 133 6.31 -6.14 -3.15
CA ASP A 133 6.12 -6.64 -1.79
C ASP A 133 6.34 -5.49 -0.79
N ILE A 134 5.33 -5.18 0.04
CA ILE A 134 5.42 -4.22 1.13
C ILE A 134 5.37 -4.97 2.47
N ILE A 135 6.18 -4.53 3.43
CA ILE A 135 6.14 -5.00 4.81
C ILE A 135 5.58 -3.87 5.67
N PHE A 136 4.42 -4.11 6.27
CA PHE A 136 3.78 -3.19 7.21
C PHE A 136 4.16 -3.58 8.63
N ASN A 137 4.68 -2.63 9.41
CA ASN A 137 4.85 -2.79 10.85
C ASN A 137 3.87 -1.85 11.54
N ILE A 138 2.84 -2.41 12.17
CA ILE A 138 1.66 -1.64 12.59
C ILE A 138 1.56 -1.64 14.09
N ALA A 139 1.55 -0.43 14.65
CA ALA A 139 1.24 -0.16 16.04
C ALA A 139 -0.08 0.60 16.11
N VAL A 140 -0.94 0.22 17.05
CA VAL A 140 -2.24 0.86 17.27
C VAL A 140 -2.36 1.24 18.74
N LYS A 141 -2.87 2.45 19.00
CA LYS A 141 -3.09 2.97 20.34
C LYS A 141 -4.56 3.35 20.55
N ASN A 142 -5.10 3.03 21.71
CA ASN A 142 -6.44 3.44 22.17
C ASN A 142 -7.65 2.99 21.31
N LEU A 143 -7.48 2.10 20.32
CA LEU A 143 -8.62 1.55 19.55
C LEU A 143 -9.62 0.77 20.44
N GLN A 144 -9.12 0.14 21.49
CA GLN A 144 -9.94 -0.56 22.49
C GLN A 144 -10.90 0.38 23.24
N ASN A 145 -10.50 1.64 23.47
CA ASN A 145 -11.35 2.64 24.13
C ASN A 145 -12.50 3.07 23.21
N LEU A 146 -12.39 2.82 21.91
CA LEU A 146 -13.42 3.05 20.90
C LEU A 146 -14.27 1.79 20.65
N GLY A 147 -14.06 0.71 21.40
CA GLY A 147 -14.80 -0.54 21.27
C GLY A 147 -14.27 -1.50 20.19
N TYR A 148 -13.10 -1.24 19.60
CA TYR A 148 -12.50 -2.15 18.60
C TYR A 148 -11.59 -3.20 19.26
N ALA A 149 -11.76 -4.45 18.85
CA ALA A 149 -10.92 -5.55 19.31
C ALA A 149 -9.49 -5.40 18.77
N ASN A 150 -8.54 -5.23 19.69
CA ASN A 150 -7.12 -5.29 19.39
C ASN A 150 -6.61 -6.65 19.87
N ASP A 151 -6.28 -7.55 18.96
CA ASP A 151 -5.74 -8.87 19.28
C ASP A 151 -4.42 -8.76 20.06
N LYS A 152 -4.48 -8.78 21.40
CA LYS A 152 -3.31 -8.91 22.27
C LYS A 152 -3.29 -10.29 22.90
N LYS A 153 -2.93 -11.28 22.07
CA LYS A 153 -2.78 -12.68 22.49
C LYS A 153 -1.79 -12.87 23.65
N ARG A 154 -0.87 -11.92 23.87
CA ARG A 154 0.19 -12.00 24.89
C ARG A 154 -0.27 -11.49 26.27
N GLU A 155 -1.19 -10.53 26.32
CA GLU A 155 -1.76 -10.02 27.58
C GLU A 155 -2.85 -10.95 28.10
N THR A 156 -3.67 -11.53 27.21
CA THR A 156 -4.68 -12.53 27.62
C THR A 156 -4.05 -13.78 28.22
N LEU A 157 -2.93 -14.28 27.67
CA LEU A 157 -2.25 -15.45 28.23
C LEU A 157 -1.66 -15.20 29.62
N THR A 158 -1.13 -14.00 29.87
CA THR A 158 -0.61 -13.66 31.21
C THR A 158 -1.74 -13.53 32.22
N GLU A 159 -2.87 -12.91 31.85
CA GLU A 159 -4.05 -12.82 32.71
C GLU A 159 -4.69 -14.20 32.95
N ASP A 160 -4.81 -15.03 31.90
CA ASP A 160 -5.31 -16.40 31.98
C ASP A 160 -4.43 -17.27 32.89
N LEU A 161 -3.10 -17.13 32.81
CA LEU A 161 -2.17 -17.84 33.69
C LEU A 161 -2.23 -17.32 35.13
N LEU A 162 -2.35 -16.01 35.35
CA LEU A 162 -2.52 -15.43 36.68
C LEU A 162 -3.85 -15.86 37.32
N MET A 163 -4.91 -15.98 36.53
CA MET A 163 -6.20 -16.51 36.98
C MET A 163 -6.14 -18.01 37.34
N LEU A 164 -5.30 -18.80 36.65
CA LEU A 164 -5.10 -20.22 36.98
C LEU A 164 -4.24 -20.41 38.24
N ILE A 165 -3.28 -19.51 38.50
CA ILE A 165 -2.40 -19.59 39.68
C ILE A 165 -3.13 -19.12 40.95
N ASN A 166 -3.98 -18.10 40.86
CA ASN A 166 -4.70 -17.52 42.01
C ASN A 166 -6.00 -18.26 42.38
N LYS A 167 -6.24 -19.45 41.82
CA LYS A 167 -7.40 -20.26 42.21
C LYS A 167 -7.03 -21.08 43.44
N ASP A 168 -7.21 -20.49 44.62
CA ASP A 168 -7.04 -21.21 45.89
C ASP A 168 -7.95 -22.45 45.91
N PRO A 169 -7.45 -23.61 46.39
CA PRO A 169 -8.25 -24.81 46.50
C PRO A 169 -9.32 -24.60 47.59
N ILE A 170 -10.58 -24.79 47.22
CA ILE A 170 -11.72 -24.91 48.15
C ILE A 170 -11.54 -26.20 48.97
#